data_AF-A0A661NBT0-F1
#
_entry.id   AF-A0A661NBT0-F1
#
_cell.length_a   1.000
_cell.length_b   1.000
_cell.length_c   1.000
_cell.angle_alpha   90.00
_cell.angle_beta   90.00
_cell.angle_gamma   90.00
#
_symmetry.space_group_name_H-M   'P 1'
#
loop_
_entity.id
_entity.type
_entity.pdbx_description
1 polymer ?
#
loop_
_entity_poly.entity_id
_entity_poly.type
_entity_poly.pdbx_seq_one_letter_code
_entity_poly.pdbx_strand_id
1 'polypeptide(L)' 'MTTSLVTGANRGIGLALVRGLLERGHHVIAACRKASDELAQTGAEVVTDVDVTESAGAQRLEA' A
#
# COMPACT_ATOMS: atom_id res chain seq x y z
N MET A 1 -9.66 0.58 15.48
CA MET A 1 -8.77 1.10 14.43
C MET A 1 -8.64 0.00 13.39
N THR A 2 -9.14 0.23 12.18
CA THR A 2 -9.16 -0.79 11.12
C THR A 2 -7.87 -0.68 10.30
N THR A 3 -7.20 -1.80 10.08
CA THR A 3 -6.00 -1.87 9.23
C THR A 3 -6.39 -2.37 7.84
N SER A 4 -5.87 -1.74 6.80
CA SER A 4 -6.15 -2.10 5.41
C SER A 4 -4.87 -2.19 4.60
N LEU A 5 -4.68 -3.34 3.94
CA LEU A 5 -3.59 -3.58 3.01
C LEU A 5 -4.08 -3.32 1.57
N VAL A 6 -3.37 -2.48 0.84
CA VAL A 6 -3.64 -2.20 -0.58
C VAL A 6 -2.44 -2.62 -1.42
N THR A 7 -2.59 -3.69 -2.21
CA THR A 7 -1.58 -4.10 -3.20
C THR A 7 -1.76 -3.33 -4.50
N GLY A 8 -0.66 -3.06 -5.22
CA GLY A 8 -0.73 -2.25 -6.45
C GLY A 8 -1.03 -0.77 -6.15
N ALA A 9 -0.64 -0.30 -4.97
CA ALA A 9 -0.97 1.03 -4.45
C ALA A 9 -0.31 2.21 -5.19
N ASN A 10 0.66 1.94 -6.07
CA ASN A 10 1.55 2.96 -6.64
C ASN A 10 0.85 4.04 -7.48
N ARG A 11 -0.26 3.69 -8.15
CA ARG A 11 -0.97 4.58 -9.08
C ARG A 11 -2.41 4.12 -9.33
N GLY A 12 -3.21 4.95 -10.01
CA GLY A 12 -4.55 4.60 -10.46
C GLY A 12 -5.47 4.20 -9.29
N ILE A 13 -6.20 3.09 -9.45
CA ILE A 13 -7.19 2.63 -8.47
C ILE A 13 -6.55 2.35 -7.11
N GLY A 14 -5.36 1.74 -7.08
CA GLY A 14 -4.67 1.45 -5.82
C GLY A 14 -4.36 2.72 -5.02
N LEU A 15 -3.86 3.77 -5.67
CA LEU A 15 -3.58 5.05 -5.03
C LEU A 15 -4.87 5.75 -4.55
N ALA A 16 -5.94 5.67 -5.34
CA ALA A 16 -7.24 6.22 -4.95
C ALA A 16 -7.83 5.50 -3.73
N LEU A 17 -7.67 4.17 -3.66
CA LEU A 17 -8.07 3.37 -2.50
C LEU A 17 -7.29 3.76 -1.24
N VAL A 18 -5.96 3.91 -1.35
CA VAL A 18 -5.13 4.37 -0.24
C VAL A 18 -5.64 5.69 0.34
N ARG A 19 -5.83 6.70 -0.52
CA ARG A 19 -6.34 8.02 -0.09
C ARG A 19 -7.71 7.91 0.57
N GLY A 20 -8.65 7.21 -0.06
CA GLY A 20 -10.01 7.07 0.47
C GLY A 20 -10.08 6.28 1.79
N LEU A 21 -9.18 5.31 2.00
CA LEU A 21 -9.10 4.56 3.27
C LEU A 21 -8.47 5.41 4.38
N LEU A 22 -7.42 6.18 4.07
CA LEU A 22 -6.82 7.13 5.00
C LEU A 22 -7.84 8.19 5.44
N GLU A 23 -8.61 8.77 4.52
CA GLU A 23 -9.69 9.72 4.81
C GLU A 23 -10.77 9.14 5.75
N ARG A 24 -10.97 7.82 5.71
CA ARG A 24 -11.89 7.09 6.60
C ARG A 24 -11.27 6.74 7.95
N GLY A 25 -10.02 7.13 8.20
CA GLY A 25 -9.31 6.89 9.46
C GLY A 25 -8.74 5.46 9.59
N HIS A 26 -8.53 4.76 8.48
CA HIS A 26 -7.84 3.46 8.51
C HIS A 26 -6.33 3.64 8.69
N HIS A 27 -5.68 2.65 9.31
CA HIS A 27 -4.25 2.45 9.13
C HIS A 27 -4.04 1.75 7.79
N VAL A 28 -3.32 2.39 6.86
CA VAL A 28 -3.17 1.87 5.50
C VAL A 28 -1.75 1.42 5.26
N ILE A 29 -1.59 0.14 4.90
CA ILE A 29 -0.35 -0.45 4.41
C ILE A 29 -0.45 -0.49 2.89
N ALA A 30 0.37 0.28 2.20
CA ALA A 30 0.40 0.41 0.76
C ALA A 30 1.57 -0.39 0.17
N ALA A 31 1.25 -1.51 -0.48
CA ALA A 31 2.23 -2.42 -1.05
C ALA A 31 2.39 -2.22 -2.57
N CYS A 32 3.63 -2.10 -3.02
CA CYS A 32 3.94 -2.01 -4.44
C CYS A 32 5.37 -2.47 -4.75
N ARG A 33 5.70 -2.65 -6.04
CA ARG A 33 7.07 -2.97 -6.46
C ARG A 33 8.02 -1.78 -6.28
N LYS A 34 7.54 -0.59 -6.66
CA LYS A 34 8.26 0.68 -6.53
C LYS A 34 7.27 1.77 -6.16
N ALA A 35 7.61 2.58 -5.15
CA ALA A 35 6.80 3.71 -4.73
C ALA A 35 6.95 4.91 -5.69
N SER A 36 5.87 5.65 -5.86
CA SER A 36 5.81 6.95 -6.51
C SER A 36 5.86 8.04 -5.45
N ASP A 37 6.28 9.24 -5.85
CA ASP A 37 6.24 10.42 -4.98
C ASP A 37 4.81 10.68 -4.48
N GLU A 38 3.82 10.46 -5.35
CA GLU A 38 2.40 10.61 -5.03
C GLU A 38 1.93 9.66 -3.94
N LEU A 39 2.43 8.40 -3.94
CA LEU A 39 2.14 7.43 -2.89
C LEU A 39 2.86 7.77 -1.59
N ALA A 40 4.14 8.14 -1.68
CA ALA A 40 4.95 8.51 -0.51
C ALA A 40 4.38 9.72 0.25
N GLN A 41 3.72 10.63 -0.45
CA GLN A 41 3.08 11.82 0.13
C GLN A 41 1.70 11.56 0.75
N THR A 42 1.14 10.34 0.65
CA THR A 42 -0.20 10.04 1.21
C THR A 42 -0.21 9.93 2.72
N GLY A 43 0.91 9.60 3.36
CA GLY A 43 0.96 9.27 4.79
C GLY A 43 0.60 7.82 5.13
N ALA A 44 0.38 6.95 4.13
CA ALA A 44 0.29 5.51 4.33
C ALA A 44 1.66 4.91 4.71
N GLU A 45 1.63 3.74 5.35
CA GLU A 45 2.80 2.90 5.53
C GLU A 45 3.15 2.24 4.19
N VAL A 46 4.26 2.61 3.58
CA VAL A 46 4.63 2.11 2.23
C VAL A 46 5.60 0.95 2.33
N VAL A 47 5.23 -0.19 1.74
CA VAL A 47 6.09 -1.37 1.59
C VAL A 47 6.44 -1.57 0.12
N THR A 48 7.73 -1.45 -0.21
CA THR A 48 8.26 -1.64 -1.57
C THR A 48 8.70 -3.07 -1.81
N ASP A 49 9.08 -3.36 -3.06
CA ASP A 49 9.56 -4.68 -3.49
C ASP A 49 8.55 -5.81 -3.24
N VAL A 50 7.26 -5.47 -3.31
CA VAL A 50 6.15 -6.44 -3.23
C VAL A 50 5.66 -6.75 -4.64
N ASP A 51 6.05 -7.92 -5.14
CA ASP A 51 5.38 -8.58 -6.26
C ASP A 51 4.44 -9.68 -5.74
N VAL A 52 3.14 -9.53 -5.99
CA VAL A 52 2.11 -10.46 -5.50
C VAL A 52 2.15 -11.82 -6.20
N THR A 53 2.91 -11.95 -7.29
CA THR A 53 3.11 -13.22 -8.00
C THR A 53 4.22 -14.08 -7.37
N GLU A 54 4.99 -13.52 -6.44
CA GLU A 54 6.09 -14.20 -5.76
C GLU A 54 5.80 -14.33 -4.26
N SER A 55 6.02 -15.52 -3.70
CA SER A 55 5.84 -15.74 -2.26
C SER A 55 6.72 -14.81 -1.40
N ALA A 56 7.93 -14.50 -1.88
CA ALA A 56 8.84 -13.56 -1.23
C ALA A 56 8.25 -12.13 -1.12
N GLY A 57 7.41 -11.73 -2.08
CA GLY A 57 6.69 -10.46 -2.02
C GLY A 57 5.62 -10.46 -0.93
N ALA A 58 4.84 -11.54 -0.83
CA ALA A 58 3.82 -11.68 0.21
C ALA A 58 4.42 -11.75 1.62
N GLN A 59 5.56 -12.43 1.79
CA GLN A 59 6.26 -12.56 3.08
C GLN A 59 6.72 -11.23 3.66
N ARG A 60 6.95 -10.20 2.82
CA ARG A 60 7.27 -8.84 3.31
C ARG A 60 6.12 -8.15 4.05
N LEU A 61 4.90 -8.67 3.91
CA LEU A 61 3.69 -8.12 4.53
C LEU A 61 3.29 -8.89 5.80
N GLU A 62 4.06 -9.92 6.15
CA GLU A 62 3.92 -10.63 7.43
C GLU A 62 4.54 -9.79 8.56
N ALA A 63 3.88 -9.78 9.71
CA ALA A 63 4.29 -9.05 10.91
C ALA A 63 5.13 -9.94 11.84
#